data_AF-A0A377I129-F1
#
_entry.id   AF-A0A377I129-F1
#
_cell.length_a   1.000
_cell.length_b   1.000
_cell.length_c   1.000
_cell.angle_alpha   90.00
_cell.angle_beta   90.00
_cell.angle_gamma   90.00
#
_symmetry.space_group_name_H-M   'P 1'
#
loop_
_entity.id
_entity.type
_entity.pdbx_description
1 polymer ?
#
loop_
_entity_poly.entity_id
_entity_poly.type
_entity_poly.pdbx_seq_one_letter_code
_entity_poly.pdbx_strand_id
1 'polypeptide(L)' 'MNFGGKITGNSFAGEVNGVKPQGGSFSENAKELSGVFTNDADKSRGVFGAIKQDAAQ' A
#
# COMPACT_ATOMS: atom_id res chain seq x y z
N MET A 1 12.53 3.54 0.23
CA MET A 1 11.42 3.29 -0.72
C MET A 1 10.24 4.11 -0.27
N ASN A 2 9.65 4.90 -1.17
CA ASN A 2 8.52 5.76 -0.84
C ASN A 2 7.32 5.27 -1.67
N PHE A 3 6.23 4.93 -0.98
CA PHE A 3 4.97 4.61 -1.63
C PHE A 3 4.07 5.84 -1.67
N GLY A 4 3.38 6.02 -2.77
CA GLY A 4 2.34 7.03 -2.92
C GLY A 4 1.30 6.53 -3.92
N GLY A 5 0.09 7.03 -3.79
CA GLY A 5 -1.01 6.64 -4.67
C GLY A 5 -2.32 7.29 -4.29
N LYS A 6 -3.28 7.16 -5.19
CA LYS A 6 -4.64 7.63 -5.01
C LYS A 6 -5.48 6.51 -4.39
N ILE A 7 -6.22 6.86 -3.34
CA ILE A 7 -7.24 5.97 -2.76
C ILE A 7 -8.54 6.12 -3.58
N THR A 8 -9.12 5.00 -4.00
CA THR A 8 -10.42 4.93 -4.67
C THR A 8 -11.22 3.78 -4.06
N GLY A 9 -12.24 4.13 -3.25
CA GLY A 9 -12.94 3.15 -2.43
C GLY A 9 -11.99 2.52 -1.40
N ASN A 10 -11.99 1.20 -1.32
CA ASN A 10 -11.10 0.43 -0.45
C ASN A 10 -9.76 0.06 -1.11
N SER A 11 -9.48 0.58 -2.30
CA SER A 11 -8.26 0.27 -3.05
C SER A 11 -7.36 1.50 -3.18
N PHE A 12 -6.06 1.28 -3.34
CA PHE A 12 -5.09 2.31 -3.68
C PHE A 12 -4.18 1.84 -4.81
N ALA A 13 -3.77 2.77 -5.65
CA ALA A 13 -2.76 2.55 -6.68
C ALA A 13 -2.01 3.84 -6.95
N GLY A 14 -0.74 3.75 -7.32
CA GLY A 14 0.04 4.92 -7.69
C GLY A 14 1.42 4.60 -8.23
N GLU A 15 2.18 5.65 -8.46
CA GLU A 15 3.56 5.58 -8.88
C GLU A 15 4.35 6.74 -8.27
N VAL A 16 5.46 6.43 -7.61
CA VAL A 16 6.41 7.41 -7.09
C VAL A 16 7.82 6.94 -7.39
N ASN A 17 8.60 7.74 -8.13
CA ASN A 17 9.98 7.45 -8.46
C ASN A 17 10.19 6.04 -9.06
N GLY A 18 9.29 5.60 -9.95
CA GLY A 18 9.33 4.27 -10.59
C GLY A 18 8.82 3.11 -9.72
N VAL A 19 8.46 3.36 -8.47
CA VAL A 19 7.81 2.39 -7.58
C VAL A 19 6.31 2.47 -7.77
N LYS A 20 5.70 1.36 -8.20
CA LYS A 20 4.27 1.24 -8.51
C LYS A 20 3.56 0.37 -7.47
N PRO A 21 3.15 0.94 -6.32
CA PRO A 21 2.37 0.21 -5.33
C PRO A 21 0.90 0.11 -5.74
N GLN A 22 0.28 -1.03 -5.44
CA GLN A 22 -1.16 -1.25 -5.55
C GLN A 22 -1.64 -2.16 -4.42
N GLY A 23 -2.87 -1.95 -3.94
CA GLY A 23 -3.42 -2.77 -2.87
C GLY A 23 -4.75 -2.24 -2.37
N GLY A 24 -5.13 -2.66 -1.17
CA GLY A 24 -6.37 -2.24 -0.56
C GLY A 24 -6.40 -2.35 0.95
N SER A 25 -7.48 -1.82 1.52
CA SER A 25 -7.85 -1.96 2.92
C SER A 25 -8.92 -3.03 3.10
N PHE A 26 -8.77 -3.81 4.15
CA PHE A 26 -9.57 -4.98 4.50
C PHE A 26 -10.04 -4.89 5.95
N SER A 27 -10.93 -5.80 6.32
CA SER A 27 -11.57 -5.88 7.64
C SER A 27 -12.46 -4.66 7.96
N GLU A 28 -13.24 -4.76 9.03
CA GLU A 28 -14.14 -3.69 9.45
C GLU A 28 -13.33 -2.41 9.73
N ASN A 29 -13.80 -1.27 9.24
CA ASN A 29 -13.17 0.04 9.44
C ASN A 29 -11.71 0.14 8.94
N ALA A 30 -11.33 -0.64 7.92
CA ALA A 30 -9.99 -0.61 7.32
C ALA A 30 -8.86 -0.90 8.34
N LYS A 31 -9.10 -1.85 9.25
CA LYS A 31 -8.11 -2.29 10.25
C LYS A 31 -6.87 -2.92 9.64
N GLU A 32 -7.00 -3.51 8.46
CA GLU A 32 -5.92 -4.16 7.75
C GLU A 32 -5.71 -3.50 6.39
N LEU A 33 -4.45 -3.47 5.95
CA LEU A 33 -4.04 -3.02 4.62
C LEU A 33 -3.05 -4.04 4.07
N SER A 34 -3.20 -4.40 2.81
CA SER A 34 -2.18 -5.16 2.10
C SER A 34 -1.97 -4.63 0.68
N GLY A 35 -0.81 -4.92 0.11
CA GLY A 35 -0.50 -4.53 -1.25
C GLY A 35 0.76 -5.19 -1.78
N VAL A 36 1.00 -4.91 -3.06
CA VAL A 36 2.19 -5.31 -3.80
C VAL A 36 2.82 -4.09 -4.43
N PHE A 37 4.10 -4.16 -4.72
CA PHE A 37 4.77 -3.13 -5.52
C PHE A 37 5.70 -3.77 -6.55
N THR A 38 5.90 -3.06 -7.64
CA THR A 38 7.01 -3.27 -8.58
C THR A 38 7.85 -2.01 -8.64
N ASN A 39 9.16 -2.14 -8.79
CA ASN A 39 10.04 -1.04 -9.12
C ASN A 39 10.86 -1.41 -10.36
N ASP A 40 10.64 -0.69 -11.45
CA ASP A 40 11.29 -0.98 -12.73
C ASP A 40 12.77 -0.58 -12.72
N ALA A 41 13.14 0.43 -11.91
CA ALA A 41 14.50 0.97 -11.87
C ALA A 41 15.50 -0.01 -11.24
N ASP A 42 15.10 -0.69 -10.17
CA ASP A 42 15.93 -1.69 -9.48
C ASP A 42 15.51 -3.14 -9.78
N LYS A 43 14.50 -3.32 -10.65
CA LYS A 43 13.89 -4.62 -11.01
C LYS A 43 13.40 -5.41 -9.79
N SER A 44 13.00 -4.72 -8.72
CA SER A 44 12.48 -5.34 -7.52
C SER A 44 10.95 -5.45 -7.54
N ARG A 45 10.44 -6.44 -6.80
CA ARG A 45 9.01 -6.65 -6.55
C ARG A 45 8.84 -7.13 -5.12
N GLY A 46 7.74 -6.76 -4.50
CA GLY A 46 7.48 -7.18 -3.13
C GLY A 46 6.02 -7.08 -2.74
N VAL A 47 5.76 -7.58 -1.54
CA VAL A 47 4.46 -7.53 -0.88
C VAL A 47 4.61 -6.80 0.44
N PHE A 48 3.55 -6.15 0.91
CA PHE A 48 3.50 -5.48 2.20
C PHE A 48 2.14 -5.63 2.85
N GLY A 49 2.13 -5.58 4.17
CA GLY A 49 0.93 -5.58 4.99
C GLY A 49 1.11 -4.65 6.17
N ALA A 50 0.02 -4.02 6.61
CA ALA A 50 -0.02 -3.16 7.77
C ALA A 50 -1.33 -3.38 8.53
N ILE A 51 -1.25 -3.25 9.85
CA ILE A 51 -2.42 -3.24 10.73
C ILE A 51 -2.48 -1.85 11.35
N LYS A 52 -3.68 -1.27 11.35
CA LYS A 52 -3.93 0.00 12.01
C LYS A 52 -3.62 -0.16 13.50
N GLN A 53 -2.65 0.59 14.02
CA GLN A 53 -2.45 0.67 15.46
C GLN A 53 -3.65 1.41 16.05
N ASP A 54 -4.34 0.77 16.99
CA ASP A 54 -5.29 1.47 17.84
C ASP A 54 -4.53 2.55 18.61
N ALA A 55 -5.06 3.77 18.63
CA ALA A 55 -4.45 4.84 19.39
C ALA A 55 -4.39 4.41 20.86
N ALA A 56 -3.18 4.31 21.42
CA ALA A 56 -3.04 4.25 22.87
C ALA A 56 -3.66 5.54 23.42
N GLN A 57 -4.75 5.39 24.17
CA GLN A 57 -5.47 6.49 24.80
C GLN A 57 -4.62 7.13 25.91
#